data_AF-A0A9D1K4U0-F1
#
_entry.id   AF-A0A9D1K4U0-F1
#
_cell.length_a   1.000
_cell.length_b   1.000
_cell.length_c   1.000
_cell.angle_alpha   90.00
_cell.angle_beta   90.00
_cell.angle_gamma   90.00
#
_symmetry.space_group_name_H-M   'P 1'
#
loop_
_entity.id
_entity.type
_entity.pdbx_description
1 polymer ?
#
loop_
_entity_poly.entity_id
_entity_poly.type
_entity_poly.pdbx_seq_one_letter_code
_entity_poly.pdbx_strand_id
1 'polypeptide(L)'
;MAERRDALLKGFDENRFFMRTTVERNIAAHRKGRMRLRLMDAEGRPLSGAQVAVDQMEHDFNFGCNIFLLDEMETEEKNLQYREKFREIFNYAIVPFYWKDLEPERGKPRYAADSYKVYRRP
;
A
#
# COMPACT_ATOMS: atom_id res chain seq x y z
N MET A 1 21.73 6.42 8.16
CA MET A 1 20.66 5.69 7.43
C MET A 1 20.56 4.22 7.82
N ALA A 2 21.67 3.46 7.82
CA ALA A 2 21.68 2.06 8.23
C ALA A 2 21.14 1.82 9.66
N GLU A 3 21.61 2.60 10.64
CA GLU A 3 21.21 2.46 12.05
C GLU A 3 19.69 2.65 12.29
N ARG A 4 19.06 3.60 11.58
CA ARG A 4 17.61 3.81 11.65
C ARG A 4 16.84 2.64 11.02
N ARG A 5 17.32 2.11 9.90
CA ARG A 5 16.71 0.95 9.26
C ARG A 5 16.81 -0.27 10.16
N ASP A 6 17.95 -0.50 10.76
CA ASP A 6 18.19 -1.66 11.61
C ASP A 6 17.33 -1.59 12.88
N ALA A 7 17.17 -0.40 13.46
CA ALA A 7 16.22 -0.20 14.57
C ALA A 7 14.77 -0.51 14.16
N LEU A 8 14.33 -0.08 12.96
CA LEU A 8 12.98 -0.35 12.45
C LEU A 8 12.76 -1.84 12.14
N LEU A 9 13.79 -2.53 11.67
CA LEU A 9 13.69 -3.93 11.26
C LEU A 9 14.06 -4.93 12.37
N LYS A 10 14.57 -4.46 13.50
CA LYS A 10 14.99 -5.29 14.64
C LYS A 10 13.99 -6.39 14.98
N GLY A 11 12.71 -6.06 15.11
CA GLY A 11 11.67 -7.04 15.44
C GLY A 11 11.49 -8.12 14.37
N PHE A 12 11.64 -7.77 13.09
CA PHE A 12 11.62 -8.75 11.99
C PHE A 12 12.87 -9.63 11.99
N ASP A 13 14.03 -9.04 12.27
CA ASP A 13 15.30 -9.76 12.31
C ASP A 13 15.38 -10.72 13.50
N GLU A 14 14.97 -10.30 14.69
CA GLU A 14 14.90 -11.15 15.89
C GLU A 14 13.93 -12.32 15.68
N ASN A 15 12.87 -12.13 14.89
CA ASN A 15 11.87 -13.16 14.58
C ASN A 15 12.09 -13.84 13.22
N ARG A 16 13.28 -13.75 12.64
CA ARG A 16 13.58 -14.24 11.28
C ARG A 16 13.20 -15.70 11.06
N PHE A 17 13.37 -16.56 12.06
CA PHE A 17 12.96 -17.97 11.98
C PHE A 17 11.45 -18.12 11.82
N PHE A 18 10.66 -17.38 12.60
CA PHE A 18 9.20 -17.36 12.49
C PHE A 18 8.74 -16.77 11.15
N MET A 19 9.36 -15.67 10.71
CA MET A 19 9.06 -15.04 9.41
C MET A 19 9.23 -16.04 8.27
N ARG A 20 10.34 -16.79 8.24
CA ARG A 20 10.60 -17.77 7.17
C ARG A 20 9.75 -19.04 7.28
N THR A 21 9.60 -19.61 8.47
CA THR A 21 8.97 -20.94 8.60
C THR A 21 7.45 -20.87 8.65
N THR A 22 6.90 -19.77 9.17
CA THR A 22 5.46 -19.62 9.37
C THR A 22 4.86 -18.62 8.40
N VAL A 23 5.37 -17.38 8.35
CA VAL A 23 4.76 -16.32 7.54
C VAL A 23 4.89 -16.62 6.05
N GLU A 24 6.10 -16.92 5.54
CA GLU A 24 6.31 -17.23 4.11
C GLU A 24 5.49 -18.47 3.68
N ARG A 25 5.46 -19.51 4.51
CA ARG A 25 4.66 -20.72 4.25
C ARG A 25 3.16 -20.40 4.16
N ASN A 26 2.64 -19.60 5.09
CA ASN A 26 1.23 -19.23 5.09
C ASN A 26 0.87 -18.31 3.91
N ILE A 27 1.78 -17.42 3.50
CA ILE A 27 1.60 -16.63 2.26
C ILE A 27 1.48 -17.58 1.07
N ALA A 28 2.38 -18.55 0.92
CA ALA A 28 2.34 -19.50 -0.18
C ALA A 28 1.08 -20.37 -0.17
N ALA A 29 0.60 -20.78 1.00
CA ALA A 29 -0.55 -21.67 1.14
C ALA A 29 -1.90 -20.95 1.01
N HIS A 30 -2.00 -19.68 1.42
CA HIS A 30 -3.29 -19.00 1.60
C HIS A 30 -3.41 -17.64 0.90
N ARG A 31 -2.31 -17.07 0.41
CA ARG A 31 -2.28 -15.71 -0.18
C ARG A 31 -1.63 -15.67 -1.56
N LYS A 32 -1.46 -16.83 -2.21
CA LYS A 32 -1.00 -16.96 -3.59
C LYS A 32 -2.03 -17.72 -4.42
N GLY A 33 -2.11 -17.37 -5.70
CA GLY A 33 -2.89 -18.07 -6.71
C GLY A 33 -2.01 -18.88 -7.67
N ARG A 34 -2.62 -19.79 -8.43
CA ARG A 34 -1.97 -20.46 -9.56
C ARG A 34 -2.19 -19.64 -10.83
N MET A 35 -1.11 -19.31 -11.52
CA MET A 35 -1.14 -18.74 -12.88
C MET A 35 -0.55 -19.74 -13.87
N ARG A 36 -1.16 -19.85 -15.06
CA ARG A 36 -0.63 -20.63 -16.18
C ARG A 36 -0.45 -19.72 -17.38
N LEU A 37 0.76 -19.69 -17.93
CA LEU A 37 1.10 -18.95 -19.14
C LEU A 37 1.34 -19.95 -20.28
N ARG A 38 0.80 -19.65 -21.46
CA ARG A 38 1.08 -20.40 -22.69
C ARG A 38 1.63 -19.43 -23.72
N LEU A 39 2.88 -19.64 -24.11
CA LEU A 39 3.56 -18.82 -25.10
C LEU A 39 3.42 -19.44 -26.48
N MET A 40 3.02 -18.64 -27.46
CA MET A 40 2.78 -19.04 -28.84
C MET A 40 3.58 -18.13 -29.78
N ASP A 41 3.99 -18.65 -30.93
CA ASP A 41 4.51 -17.84 -32.04
C ASP A 41 3.36 -17.15 -32.82
N ALA A 42 3.73 -16.39 -33.85
CA ALA A 42 2.77 -15.69 -34.71
C ALA A 42 1.83 -16.64 -35.47
N GLU A 43 2.24 -17.90 -35.66
CA GLU A 43 1.47 -18.95 -36.31
C GLU A 43 0.63 -19.78 -35.33
N GLY A 44 0.63 -19.44 -34.03
CA GLY A 44 -0.14 -20.12 -32.99
C GLY A 44 0.47 -21.43 -32.48
N ARG A 45 1.74 -21.70 -32.76
CA ARG A 45 2.47 -22.88 -32.27
C ARG A 45 3.11 -22.60 -30.91
N PRO A 46 3.08 -23.54 -29.95
CA PRO A 46 3.74 -23.35 -28.66
C PRO A 46 5.25 -23.13 -28.79
N LEU A 47 5.78 -22.11 -28.11
CA LEU A 47 7.22 -21.87 -28.04
C LEU A 47 7.90 -22.88 -27.08
N SER A 48 8.89 -23.62 -27.58
CA SER A 48 9.70 -24.56 -26.78
C SER A 48 10.99 -23.90 -26.32
N GLY A 49 11.37 -24.08 -25.04
CA GLY A 49 12.66 -23.60 -24.52
C GLY A 49 12.77 -22.09 -24.33
N ALA A 50 11.65 -21.35 -24.40
CA ALA A 50 11.62 -19.92 -24.15
C ALA A 50 12.02 -19.60 -22.70
N GLN A 51 12.89 -18.61 -22.51
CA GLN A 51 13.16 -18.04 -21.19
C GLN A 51 12.12 -16.96 -20.88
N VAL A 52 11.51 -17.05 -19.70
CA VAL A 52 10.41 -16.17 -19.30
C VAL A 52 10.71 -15.57 -17.94
N ALA A 53 10.65 -14.24 -17.84
CA ALA A 53 10.60 -13.51 -16.58
C ALA A 53 9.17 -12.98 -16.40
N VAL A 54 8.65 -13.09 -15.18
CA VAL A 54 7.28 -12.70 -14.84
C VAL A 54 7.31 -11.90 -13.56
N ASP A 55 6.86 -10.65 -13.64
CA ASP A 55 6.70 -9.76 -12.50
C ASP A 55 5.22 -9.44 -12.30
N GLN A 56 4.75 -9.54 -11.05
CA GLN A 56 3.41 -9.11 -10.69
C GLN A 56 3.41 -7.59 -10.49
N MET A 57 2.72 -6.88 -11.38
CA MET A 57 2.70 -5.41 -11.37
C MET A 57 1.65 -4.83 -10.43
N GLU A 58 0.46 -5.47 -10.37
CA GLU A 58 -0.69 -5.00 -9.59
C GLU A 58 -1.47 -6.19 -9.00
N HIS A 59 -2.50 -5.88 -8.20
CA HIS A 59 -3.40 -6.86 -7.62
C HIS A 59 -4.80 -6.27 -7.40
N ASP A 60 -5.82 -7.12 -7.51
CA ASP A 60 -7.23 -6.69 -7.42
C ASP A 60 -7.71 -6.44 -5.98
N PHE A 61 -6.99 -6.94 -4.97
CA PHE A 61 -7.39 -6.69 -3.59
C PHE A 61 -6.95 -5.29 -3.14
N ASN A 62 -7.76 -4.67 -2.31
CA ASN A 62 -7.44 -3.38 -1.72
C ASN A 62 -6.33 -3.55 -0.66
N PHE A 63 -5.18 -2.95 -0.91
CA PHE A 63 -4.07 -2.83 0.02
C PHE A 63 -3.85 -1.35 0.32
N GLY A 64 -4.13 -0.97 1.56
CA GLY A 64 -4.25 0.43 1.92
C GLY A 64 -3.88 0.77 3.35
N CYS A 65 -3.84 2.08 3.60
CA CYS A 65 -3.62 2.67 4.90
C CYS A 65 -4.57 3.86 5.10
N ASN A 66 -4.66 4.37 6.33
CA ASN A 66 -5.26 5.67 6.56
C ASN A 66 -4.44 6.78 5.88
N ILE A 67 -5.10 7.85 5.45
CA ILE A 67 -4.46 8.98 4.76
C ILE A 67 -4.61 10.29 5.55
N PHE A 68 -4.36 10.22 6.86
CA PHE A 68 -4.67 11.31 7.80
C PHE A 68 -3.94 12.62 7.50
N LEU A 69 -2.65 12.56 7.14
CA LEU A 69 -1.78 13.73 6.95
C LEU A 69 -1.67 14.17 5.48
N LEU A 70 -2.65 13.82 4.63
CA LEU A 70 -2.69 14.34 3.26
C LEU A 70 -2.68 15.87 3.30
N ASP A 71 -1.61 16.46 2.76
CA ASP A 71 -1.41 17.91 2.69
C ASP A 71 -1.27 18.61 4.06
N GLU A 72 -0.99 17.85 5.13
CA GLU A 72 -0.82 18.39 6.49
C GLU A 72 0.60 18.19 7.06
N MET A 73 1.58 17.82 6.22
CA MET A 73 2.99 17.75 6.61
C MET A 73 3.58 19.15 6.80
N GLU A 74 4.73 19.23 7.48
CA GLU A 74 5.33 20.50 7.92
C GLU A 74 5.84 21.37 6.77
N THR A 75 6.06 20.79 5.58
CA THR A 75 6.55 21.50 4.39
C THR A 75 5.88 20.95 3.13
N GLU A 76 5.84 21.77 2.06
CA GLU A 76 5.32 21.32 0.76
C GLU A 76 6.11 20.14 0.20
N GLU A 77 7.44 20.16 0.38
CA GLU A 77 8.32 19.05 0.00
C GLU A 77 7.91 17.74 0.68
N LYS A 78 7.60 17.77 1.98
CA LYS A 78 7.13 16.57 2.69
C LYS A 78 5.74 16.14 2.26
N ASN A 79 4.86 17.08 1.89
CA ASN A 79 3.55 16.74 1.33
C ASN A 79 3.69 16.04 -0.02
N LEU A 80 4.58 16.51 -0.90
CA LEU A 80 4.88 15.85 -2.17
C LEU A 80 5.42 14.43 -1.93
N GLN A 81 6.42 14.29 -1.06
CA GLN A 81 6.97 12.98 -0.70
C GLN A 81 5.92 12.03 -0.11
N TYR A 82 5.02 12.53 0.73
CA TYR A 82 3.93 11.74 1.29
C TYR A 82 2.99 11.21 0.20
N ARG A 83 2.55 12.08 -0.72
CA ARG A 83 1.66 11.70 -1.84
C ARG A 83 2.32 10.66 -2.75
N GLU A 84 3.60 10.85 -3.08
CA GLU A 84 4.37 9.91 -3.92
C GLU A 84 4.52 8.55 -3.24
N LYS A 85 5.02 8.52 -2.00
CA LYS A 85 5.27 7.27 -1.28
C LYS A 85 3.99 6.53 -0.91
N PHE A 86 2.90 7.23 -0.62
CA PHE A 86 1.61 6.58 -0.40
C PHE A 86 1.16 5.82 -1.65
N ARG A 87 1.22 6.44 -2.83
CA ARG A 87 0.83 5.83 -4.11
C ARG A 87 1.76 4.69 -4.54
N GLU A 88 3.06 4.77 -4.24
CA GLU A 88 4.01 3.70 -4.55
C GLU A 88 3.70 2.40 -3.77
N ILE A 89 3.08 2.50 -2.60
CA ILE A 89 2.89 1.37 -1.69
C ILE A 89 1.43 0.88 -1.67
N PHE A 90 0.47 1.79 -1.75
CA PHE A 90 -0.96 1.51 -1.52
C PHE A 90 -1.82 1.84 -2.73
N ASN A 91 -2.79 0.96 -3.02
CA ASN A 91 -3.83 1.19 -4.03
C ASN A 91 -5.19 1.58 -3.41
N TYR A 92 -5.27 1.68 -2.08
CA TYR A 92 -6.49 1.98 -1.34
C TYR A 92 -6.20 2.92 -0.17
N ALA A 93 -7.13 3.83 0.14
CA ALA A 93 -6.97 4.81 1.23
C ALA A 93 -8.22 4.88 2.10
N ILE A 94 -8.01 4.99 3.41
CA ILE A 94 -9.07 5.24 4.39
C ILE A 94 -8.99 6.71 4.82
N VAL A 95 -10.08 7.45 4.61
CA VAL A 95 -10.17 8.88 4.93
C VAL A 95 -10.75 9.06 6.35
N PRO A 96 -10.20 9.98 7.19
CA PRO A 96 -10.67 10.22 8.57
C PRO A 96 -11.99 11.01 8.61
N PHE A 97 -13.11 10.39 8.25
CA PHE A 97 -14.43 11.01 8.45
C PHE A 97 -14.99 10.65 9.82
N TYR A 98 -14.61 11.41 10.84
CA TYR A 98 -15.20 11.32 12.17
C TYR A 98 -16.31 12.38 12.33
N TRP A 99 -17.47 12.00 12.86
CA TRP A 99 -18.64 12.91 12.97
C TRP A 99 -18.28 14.25 13.63
N LYS A 100 -17.57 14.21 14.75
CA LYS A 100 -17.15 15.39 15.51
C LYS A 100 -16.44 16.44 14.65
N ASP A 101 -15.61 15.99 13.71
CA ASP A 101 -14.82 16.86 12.84
C ASP A 101 -15.52 17.12 11.51
N LEU A 102 -16.35 16.17 11.03
CA LEU A 102 -17.12 16.31 9.80
C LEU A 102 -18.26 17.32 9.95
N GLU A 103 -18.99 17.29 11.06
CA GLU A 103 -20.13 18.18 11.34
C GLU A 103 -19.99 18.80 12.75
N PRO A 104 -19.09 19.79 12.93
CA PRO A 104 -18.94 20.45 14.22
C PRO A 104 -20.15 21.32 14.61
N GLU A 105 -20.93 21.76 13.62
CA GLU A 105 -22.21 22.43 13.81
C GLU A 105 -23.34 21.61 13.20
N ARG A 106 -24.41 21.35 13.98
CA ARG A 106 -25.57 20.56 13.54
C ARG A 106 -26.16 21.13 12.25
N GLY A 107 -26.32 20.27 11.25
CA GLY A 107 -26.82 20.60 9.92
C GLY A 107 -25.77 21.17 8.97
N LYS A 108 -24.48 21.21 9.35
CA LYS A 108 -23.41 21.84 8.54
C LYS A 108 -22.18 20.91 8.36
N PRO A 109 -22.31 19.82 7.58
CA PRO A 109 -21.20 18.93 7.30
C PRO A 109 -20.16 19.55 6.35
N ARG A 110 -18.89 19.23 6.55
CA ARG A 110 -17.71 19.75 5.84
C ARG A 110 -17.28 18.86 4.66
N TYR A 111 -18.13 18.71 3.65
CA TYR A 111 -17.81 17.90 2.45
C TYR A 111 -17.06 18.69 1.37
N ALA A 112 -17.24 20.01 1.33
CA ALA A 112 -16.64 20.85 0.30
C ALA A 112 -15.14 21.07 0.54
N ALA A 113 -14.35 21.18 -0.53
CA ALA A 113 -12.90 21.33 -0.45
C ALA A 113 -12.47 22.63 0.26
N ASP A 114 -13.31 23.66 0.23
CA ASP A 114 -13.14 24.97 0.85
C ASP A 114 -13.79 25.06 2.25
N SER A 115 -14.28 23.95 2.81
CA SER A 115 -14.75 23.91 4.20
C SER A 115 -13.64 24.37 5.15
N TYR A 116 -14.00 25.10 6.21
CA TYR A 116 -13.02 25.58 7.19
C TYR A 116 -12.14 24.44 7.73
N LYS A 117 -10.88 24.73 8.03
CA LYS A 117 -9.89 23.71 8.40
C LYS A 117 -10.12 23.18 9.82
N VAL A 118 -10.04 21.86 9.96
CA VAL A 118 -9.93 21.13 11.24
C VAL A 118 -8.82 20.11 11.04
N TYR A 119 -7.85 20.11 11.95
CA TYR A 119 -6.67 19.26 11.89
C TYR A 119 -7.04 17.77 11.93
N ARG A 120 -6.49 16.98 11.00
CA ARG A 120 -6.76 15.54 10.89
C ARG A 120 -5.68 14.79 11.67
N ARG A 121 -6.04 14.33 12.87
CA ARG A 121 -5.12 13.63 13.76
C ARG A 121 -4.87 12.19 13.29
N PRO A 122 -3.64 11.67 13.46
CA PRO A 122 -3.38 10.24 13.41
C PRO A 122 -4.02 9.43 14.54
#